data_AF-A0A3V4R7T7-F1
#
_entry.id   AF-A0A3V4R7T7-F1
#
_cell.length_a   1.000
_cell.length_b   1.000
_cell.length_c   1.000
_cell.angle_alpha   90.00
_cell.angle_beta   90.00
_cell.angle_gamma   90.00
#
_symmetry.space_group_name_H-M   'P 1'
#
loop_
_entity.id
_entity.type
_entity.pdbx_description
1 polymer ?
#
loop_
_entity_poly.entity_id
_entity_poly.type
_entity_poly.pdbx_seq_one_letter_code
_entity_poly.pdbx_strand_id
1 'polypeptide(L)' 'MFVELVYDKRNVEGLPGARSIILNELTRRVHRIFPDADVRVEPMQANSLHRDASKSDREKLNRLQEDMFEATNK' A
#
# COMPACT_ATOMS: atom_id res chain seq x y z
N MET A 1 0.25 16.78 10.65
CA MET A 1 -0.43 16.16 9.49
C MET A 1 0.31 14.88 9.15
N PHE A 2 -0.38 13.83 8.72
CA PHE A 2 0.23 12.55 8.38
C PHE A 2 0.01 12.23 6.90
N VAL A 3 1.06 11.76 6.22
CA VAL A 3 1.03 11.35 4.81
C VAL A 3 1.55 9.92 4.70
N GLU A 4 0.70 9.02 4.21
CA GLU A 4 1.07 7.63 3.95
C GLU A 4 0.98 7.33 2.46
N LEU A 5 2.02 6.74 1.91
CA LEU A 5 2.00 6.16 0.58
C LEU A 5 1.97 4.64 0.68
N VAL A 6 0.84 4.07 0.28
CA VAL A 6 0.71 2.64 0.02
C VAL A 6 1.02 2.39 -1.45
N TYR A 7 2.02 1.56 -1.74
CA TYR A 7 2.46 1.30 -3.12
C TYR A 7 2.45 -0.20 -3.43
N ASP A 8 2.14 -0.58 -4.67
CA ASP A 8 2.21 -1.98 -5.09
C ASP A 8 3.67 -2.45 -5.10
N LYS A 9 3.98 -3.49 -4.30
CA LYS A 9 5.33 -4.03 -4.19
C LYS A 9 5.85 -4.56 -5.52
N ARG A 10 4.97 -5.03 -6.42
CA ARG A 10 5.33 -5.57 -7.74
C ARG A 10 5.92 -4.49 -8.65
N ASN A 11 5.52 -3.24 -8.48
CA ASN A 11 6.03 -2.12 -9.28
C ASN A 11 7.51 -1.82 -9.00
N VAL A 12 8.05 -2.32 -7.89
CA VAL A 12 9.46 -2.13 -7.50
C VAL A 12 10.19 -3.45 -7.30
N GLU A 13 9.63 -4.53 -7.85
CA GLU A 13 10.27 -5.84 -7.85
C GLU A 13 11.60 -5.74 -8.61
N GLY A 14 12.68 -6.26 -8.01
CA GLY A 14 14.03 -6.17 -8.58
C GLY A 14 14.80 -4.89 -8.26
N LEU A 15 14.21 -3.92 -7.53
CA LEU A 15 14.92 -2.72 -7.08
C LEU A 15 15.32 -2.81 -5.58
N PRO A 16 16.60 -3.08 -5.27
CA PRO A 16 17.06 -3.18 -3.89
C PRO A 16 16.86 -1.87 -3.13
N GLY A 17 16.28 -1.96 -1.93
CA GLY A 17 16.08 -0.77 -1.09
C GLY A 17 14.97 0.18 -1.56
N ALA A 18 14.08 -0.26 -2.47
CA ALA A 18 12.99 0.56 -3.02
C ALA A 18 12.20 1.33 -1.97
N ARG A 19 11.87 0.69 -0.84
CA ARG A 19 11.14 1.34 0.27
C ARG A 19 11.85 2.60 0.77
N SER A 20 13.18 2.55 0.97
CA SER A 20 13.95 3.69 1.48
C SER A 20 14.04 4.80 0.44
N ILE A 21 14.19 4.43 -0.84
CA ILE A 21 14.23 5.40 -1.95
C ILE A 21 12.91 6.16 -2.03
N ILE A 22 11.78 5.44 -2.00
CA ILE A 22 10.43 6.03 -2.03
C ILE A 22 10.21 6.91 -0.80
N LEU A 23 10.56 6.43 0.40
CA LEU A 23 10.41 7.21 1.63
C LEU A 23 11.17 8.54 1.55
N ASN A 24 12.46 8.48 1.19
CA ASN A 24 13.32 9.67 1.12
C ASN A 24 12.79 10.70 0.12
N GLU A 25 12.32 10.26 -1.04
CA GLU A 25 11.79 11.15 -2.07
C GLU A 25 10.45 11.76 -1.64
N LEU A 26 9.56 10.95 -1.06
CA LEU A 26 8.26 11.41 -0.56
C LEU A 26 8.45 12.42 0.57
N THR A 27 9.31 12.12 1.55
CA THR A 27 9.65 13.01 2.66
C THR A 27 10.17 14.35 2.15
N ARG A 28 11.13 14.33 1.21
CA ARG A 28 11.69 15.55 0.62
C ARG A 28 10.62 16.43 -0.04
N ARG A 29 9.70 15.84 -0.79
CA ARG A 29 8.63 16.58 -1.49
C ARG A 29 7.57 17.11 -0.55
N VAL A 30 7.16 16.29 0.43
CA VAL A 30 6.14 16.67 1.42
C VAL A 30 6.67 17.77 2.32
N HIS A 31 7.87 17.64 2.88
CA HIS A 31 8.45 18.64 3.79
C HIS A 31 8.72 20.00 3.14
N ARG A 32 8.83 20.05 1.82
CA ARG A 32 8.92 21.33 1.10
C ARG A 32 7.64 22.16 1.17
N ILE A 33 6.49 21.51 1.38
CA ILE A 33 5.17 22.17 1.47
C ILE A 33 4.66 22.15 2.93
N PHE A 34 4.93 21.06 3.64
CA PHE A 34 4.48 20.79 5.01
C PHE A 34 5.66 20.28 5.85
N PRO A 35 6.50 21.18 6.39
CA PRO A 35 7.75 20.83 7.07
C PRO A 35 7.58 19.84 8.24
N ASP A 36 6.45 19.93 8.94
CA ASP A 36 6.19 19.14 10.15
C ASP A 36 5.32 17.89 9.90
N ALA A 37 5.15 17.48 8.63
CA ALA A 37 4.37 16.29 8.31
C ALA A 37 5.12 14.99 8.69
N ASP A 38 4.42 14.05 9.32
CA ASP A 38 4.91 12.68 9.48
C ASP A 38 4.65 11.89 8.18
N VAL A 39 5.68 11.26 7.62
CA VAL A 39 5.64 10.62 6.30
C VAL A 39 5.99 9.14 6.44
N ARG A 40 5.11 8.28 5.93
CA ARG A 40 5.30 6.82 5.95
C ARG A 40 5.06 6.21 4.58
N VAL A 41 5.69 5.06 4.36
CA VAL A 41 5.53 4.28 3.13
C VAL A 41 5.34 2.82 3.50
N GLU A 42 4.33 2.19 2.93
CA GLU A 42 4.02 0.78 3.18
C GLU A 42 3.83 0.02 1.86
N PRO A 43 4.52 -1.11 1.65
CA PRO A 43 4.31 -1.93 0.48
C PRO A 43 2.98 -2.68 0.61
N MET A 44 2.16 -2.58 -0.42
CA MET A 44 0.99 -3.42 -0.62
C MET A 44 1.42 -4.67 -1.38
N GLN A 45 1.36 -5.83 -0.72
CA GLN A 45 1.71 -7.12 -1.32
C GLN A 45 0.53 -7.71 -2.11
N ALA A 46 -0.69 -7.45 -1.65
CA ALA A 46 -1.96 -7.71 -2.32
C ALA A 46 -2.97 -6.69 -1.80
N ASN A 47 -4.04 -6.43 -2.55
CA ASN A 47 -5.12 -5.59 -2.04
C ASN A 47 -5.64 -6.22 -0.74
N SER A 48 -5.68 -5.45 0.35
CA SER A 48 -6.10 -5.95 1.66
C SER A 48 -7.37 -5.25 2.10
N LEU A 49 -8.44 -6.01 2.34
CA LEU A 49 -9.66 -5.47 2.94
C LEU A 49 -9.44 -5.26 4.45
N HIS A 50 -9.13 -4.01 4.85
CA HIS A 50 -9.13 -3.62 6.26
C HIS A 50 -10.57 -3.51 6.76
N ARG A 51 -11.03 -4.48 7.56
CA ARG A 51 -12.33 -4.44 8.25
C ARG A 51 -12.22 -5.00 9.68
N ASP A 52 -13.02 -4.44 10.57
CA ASP A 52 -13.28 -4.97 11.91
C ASP A 52 -14.24 -6.16 11.79
N ALA A 53 -13.74 -7.24 11.19
CA ALA A 53 -14.52 -8.40 10.79
C ALA A 53 -13.93 -9.67 11.43
N SER A 54 -14.82 -10.60 11.79
CA SER A 54 -14.43 -11.88 12.38
C SER A 54 -13.52 -12.67 11.42
N LYS A 55 -12.73 -13.61 11.95
CA LYS A 55 -11.81 -14.43 11.12
C LYS A 55 -12.51 -15.10 9.93
N SER A 56 -13.77 -15.53 10.11
CA SER A 56 -14.60 -16.15 9.08
C SER A 56 -15.01 -15.16 7.98
N ASP A 57 -15.33 -13.92 8.35
CA ASP A 57 -15.71 -12.87 7.40
C ASP A 57 -14.51 -12.40 6.59
N ARG A 58 -13.32 -12.37 7.20
CA ARG A 58 -12.06 -12.02 6.52
C ARG A 58 -11.76 -12.96 5.34
N GLU A 59 -11.93 -14.28 5.52
CA GLU A 59 -11.63 -15.26 4.48
C GLU A 59 -12.59 -15.15 3.29
N LYS A 60 -13.90 -15.00 3.56
CA LYS A 60 -14.92 -14.81 2.50
C LYS A 60 -14.66 -13.55 1.68
N LEU A 61 -14.24 -12.48 2.36
CA LEU A 61 -13.96 -11.20 1.74
C LEU A 61 -12.68 -11.23 0.90
N ASN A 62 -11.65 -11.95 1.34
CA ASN A 62 -10.44 -12.16 0.55
C ASN A 62 -10.74 -12.97 -0.72
N ARG A 63 -11.56 -14.04 -0.64
CA ARG A 63 -11.98 -14.79 -1.85
C ARG A 63 -12.79 -13.93 -2.82
N LEU A 64 -13.73 -13.14 -2.31
CA LEU A 64 -14.51 -12.22 -3.15
C LEU A 64 -13.60 -11.19 -3.85
N GLN A 65 -12.57 -10.72 -3.16
CA GLN A 65 -11.58 -9.82 -3.72
C GLN A 65 -10.76 -10.50 -4.82
N GLU A 66 -10.28 -11.72 -4.60
CA GLU A 66 -9.59 -12.54 -5.61
C GLU A 66 -10.48 -12.75 -6.84
N ASP A 67 -11.74 -13.18 -6.66
CA ASP A 67 -12.71 -13.41 -7.73
C ASP A 67 -12.95 -12.15 -8.59
N MET A 68 -13.03 -10.96 -7.96
CA MET A 68 -13.18 -9.69 -8.69
C MET A 68 -11.97 -9.36 -9.57
N PHE A 69 -10.76 -9.63 -9.09
CA PHE A 69 -9.54 -9.39 -9.86
C PHE A 69 -9.36 -10.43 -10.98
N GLU A 70 -9.76 -11.67 -10.79
CA GLU A 70 -9.74 -12.70 -11.83
C GLU A 70 -10.76 -12.44 -12.93
N ALA A 71 -11.97 -12.00 -12.58
CA ALA A 71 -13.03 -11.70 -13.55
C ALA A 71 -12.70 -10.54 -14.49
N THR A 72 -11.84 -9.60 -14.05
CA THR A 72 -11.50 -8.38 -14.81
C THR A 72 -10.34 -8.61 -15.80
N ASN A 73 -9.60 -9.72 -15.69
CA ASN A 73 -8.47 -10.08 -16.56
C ASN A 73 -8.87 -11.04 -17.71
N LYS A 74 -10.15 -11.07 -18.08
CA LYS A 74 -10.67 -11.81 -19.25
C LYS A 74 -11.14 -10.87 -20.35
#